data_AF-A0A6J0MCL2-F1
#
_entry.id   AF-A0A6J0MCL2-F1
#
_cell.length_a   1.000
_cell.length_b   1.000
_cell.length_c   1.000
_cell.angle_alpha   90.00
_cell.angle_beta   90.00
_cell.angle_gamma   90.00
#
_symmetry.space_group_name_H-M   'P 1'
#
loop_
_entity.id
_entity.type
_entity.pdbx_description
1 polymer ?
#
loop_
_entity_poly.entity_id
_entity_poly.type
_entity_poly.pdbx_seq_one_letter_code
_entity_poly.pdbx_strand_id
1 'polypeptide(L)'
;MDIEAALQVDSAEENNRVGVVVPAGQNTDGVEILDIMEQELKDEVQESTPIPDVQQVKPEFVAHLQIVDLPANVIFIAGYKAILHIHSAVEECEIIELISQIDLKTRKPMKTKKIMHVSKNGTAVVCRIQVSNSIRVENFSDFLQFGKFTLRTQATGKTIAVGIVTEFTCASSSA
;
A
#
# COMPACT_ATOMS: atom_id res chain seq x y z
N MET A 1 -2.67 0.90 -59.51
CA MET A 1 -2.81 1.06 -58.05
C MET A 1 -2.88 -0.35 -57.47
N ASP A 2 -1.81 -1.15 -57.59
CA ASP A 2 -0.61 -1.12 -56.70
C ASP A 2 -1.08 -1.45 -55.25
N ILE A 3 -0.64 -2.49 -54.52
CA ILE A 3 0.60 -3.29 -54.49
C ILE A 3 0.29 -4.66 -53.84
N GLU A 4 1.00 -5.70 -54.27
CA GLU A 4 1.12 -7.04 -53.66
C GLU A 4 1.57 -7.02 -52.18
N ALA A 5 1.18 -8.05 -51.41
CA ALA A 5 2.12 -9.06 -50.88
C ALA A 5 1.48 -9.86 -49.74
N ALA A 6 1.40 -11.17 -49.96
CA ALA A 6 1.16 -12.17 -48.94
C ALA A 6 2.35 -12.26 -47.98
N LEU A 7 2.10 -12.61 -46.71
CA LEU A 7 3.09 -13.30 -45.90
C LEU A 7 2.41 -14.49 -45.20
N GLN A 8 2.81 -15.68 -45.63
CA GLN A 8 2.51 -16.96 -45.00
C GLN A 8 2.93 -16.98 -43.52
N VAL A 9 2.08 -17.60 -42.69
CA VAL A 9 2.49 -18.18 -41.41
C VAL A 9 2.89 -19.63 -41.68
N ASP A 10 4.19 -19.87 -41.89
CA ASP A 10 4.73 -21.22 -41.97
C ASP A 10 5.25 -21.65 -40.60
N SER A 11 4.89 -22.87 -40.22
CA SER A 11 5.21 -23.51 -38.95
C SER A 11 6.62 -24.09 -38.99
N ALA A 12 7.38 -23.95 -37.91
CA ALA A 12 8.57 -24.77 -37.63
C ALA A 12 8.53 -25.09 -36.12
N GLU A 13 8.06 -26.27 -35.73
CA GLU A 13 8.73 -27.59 -35.76
C GLU A 13 9.81 -27.72 -34.68
N GLU A 14 9.59 -28.76 -33.89
CA GLU A 14 10.26 -29.13 -32.67
C GLU A 14 11.47 -30.06 -32.95
N ASN A 15 12.31 -30.27 -31.92
CA ASN A 15 13.38 -31.25 -31.80
C ASN A 15 14.69 -30.97 -32.57
N ASN A 16 15.82 -30.91 -31.84
CA ASN A 16 16.69 -32.08 -31.67
C ASN A 16 18.09 -31.67 -31.19
N ARG A 17 18.61 -32.56 -30.36
CA ARG A 17 19.96 -32.69 -29.83
C ARG A 17 21.09 -32.34 -30.81
N VAL A 18 22.17 -31.78 -30.27
CA VAL A 18 23.52 -32.08 -30.76
C VAL A 18 24.40 -32.42 -29.56
N GLY A 19 24.83 -33.68 -29.51
CA GLY A 19 25.98 -34.12 -28.74
C GLY A 19 27.11 -34.47 -29.70
N VAL A 20 28.34 -34.07 -29.37
CA VAL A 20 29.64 -34.49 -29.94
C VAL A 20 30.67 -34.05 -28.87
N VAL A 21 31.72 -34.76 -28.48
CA VAL A 21 32.18 -36.16 -28.51
C VAL A 21 33.35 -36.17 -27.51
N VAL A 22 33.50 -37.22 -26.69
CA VAL A 22 34.65 -37.40 -25.79
C VAL A 22 35.74 -38.22 -26.50
N PRO A 23 37.03 -37.92 -26.34
CA PRO A 23 38.09 -38.88 -26.62
C PRO A 23 38.47 -39.68 -25.35
N ALA A 24 38.88 -40.92 -25.59
CA ALA A 24 39.11 -41.98 -24.60
C ALA A 24 40.59 -42.15 -24.18
N GLY A 25 40.78 -42.77 -23.00
CA GLY A 25 42.03 -43.38 -22.51
C GLY A 25 42.80 -42.48 -21.52
N GLN A 26 43.18 -42.87 -20.31
CA GLN A 26 43.76 -44.16 -19.89
C GLN A 26 43.40 -44.51 -18.42
N ASN A 27 43.03 -45.78 -18.22
CA ASN A 27 43.12 -46.70 -17.07
C ASN A 27 44.29 -46.44 -16.07
N THR A 28 44.34 -46.83 -14.79
CA THR A 28 43.61 -47.71 -13.84
C THR A 28 43.88 -47.09 -12.43
N ASP A 29 43.10 -47.35 -11.38
CA ASP A 29 43.36 -48.35 -10.35
C ASP A 29 42.37 -48.09 -9.19
N GLY A 30 42.04 -49.15 -8.46
CA GLY A 30 40.80 -49.27 -7.70
C GLY A 30 40.72 -48.57 -6.34
N VAL A 31 39.61 -48.92 -5.68
CA VAL A 31 39.31 -48.88 -4.22
C VAL A 31 39.32 -47.50 -3.56
N GLU A 32 38.44 -47.12 -2.63
CA GLU A 32 37.39 -47.76 -1.83
C GLU A 32 36.47 -46.61 -1.34
N ILE A 33 35.17 -46.89 -1.20
CA ILE A 33 34.25 -45.99 -0.48
C ILE A 33 34.57 -46.13 1.01
N LEU A 34 34.93 -45.03 1.66
CA LEU A 34 34.86 -44.94 3.12
C LEU A 34 34.25 -43.60 3.55
N ASP A 35 33.15 -43.80 4.27
CA ASP A 35 32.38 -42.94 5.15
C ASP A 35 33.06 -41.72 5.79
N ILE A 36 32.23 -40.66 5.86
CA ILE A 36 32.01 -39.76 7.01
C ILE A 36 33.25 -39.16 7.67
N MET A 37 33.36 -37.83 7.57
CA MET A 37 33.70 -36.99 8.71
C MET A 37 33.31 -35.53 8.41
N GLU A 38 32.22 -35.08 9.04
CA GLU A 38 32.03 -33.67 9.39
C GLU A 38 33.28 -33.17 10.12
N GLN A 39 33.76 -31.97 9.77
CA GLN A 39 34.03 -30.89 10.74
C GLN A 39 34.67 -29.65 10.06
N GLU A 40 33.86 -28.59 10.07
CA GLU A 40 34.15 -27.20 10.49
C GLU A 40 35.13 -26.24 9.80
N LEU A 41 34.65 -24.99 9.78
CA LEU A 41 35.34 -23.68 9.72
C LEU A 41 35.77 -23.22 8.32
N LYS A 42 35.44 -22.01 7.83
CA LYS A 42 35.24 -20.72 8.49
C LYS A 42 34.70 -19.75 7.44
N ASP A 43 33.51 -19.19 7.61
CA ASP A 43 33.18 -17.94 6.90
C ASP A 43 32.65 -16.92 7.90
N GLU A 44 33.31 -15.78 7.84
CA GLU A 44 33.29 -14.65 8.74
C GLU A 44 31.87 -14.07 8.83
N VAL A 45 31.28 -14.10 10.03
CA VAL A 45 30.03 -13.39 10.32
C VAL A 45 30.36 -11.90 10.30
N GLN A 46 30.02 -11.24 9.20
CA GLN A 46 29.94 -9.80 9.12
C GLN A 46 28.76 -9.35 10.00
N GLU A 47 29.05 -9.01 11.26
CA GLU A 47 28.08 -8.41 12.18
C GLU A 47 27.64 -7.06 11.60
N SER A 48 26.52 -7.11 10.90
CA SER A 48 25.87 -5.93 10.34
C SER A 48 25.29 -5.14 11.51
N THR A 49 25.95 -4.04 11.85
CA THR A 49 25.44 -3.05 12.78
C THR A 49 23.96 -2.77 12.48
N PRO A 50 23.07 -2.69 13.48
CA PRO A 50 21.68 -2.33 13.23
C PRO A 50 21.65 -0.93 12.62
N ILE A 51 21.31 -0.86 11.34
CA ILE A 51 20.83 0.36 10.69
C ILE A 51 19.74 0.93 11.61
N PRO A 52 19.81 2.21 12.03
CA PRO A 52 18.74 2.80 12.81
C PRO A 52 17.47 2.65 11.99
N ASP A 53 16.44 2.02 12.58
CA ASP A 53 15.12 1.84 12.01
C ASP A 53 14.70 3.18 11.40
N VAL A 54 14.76 3.33 10.07
CA VAL A 54 14.22 4.49 9.39
C VAL A 54 12.73 4.33 9.56
N GLN A 55 12.24 4.88 10.66
CA GLN A 55 10.86 4.79 11.06
C GLN A 55 10.06 5.45 9.94
N GLN A 56 9.52 4.62 9.06
CA GLN A 56 8.88 5.05 7.83
C GLN A 56 7.75 5.99 8.22
N VAL A 57 7.94 7.30 8.02
CA VAL A 57 6.93 8.24 8.47
C VAL A 57 5.74 8.11 7.55
N LYS A 58 4.66 7.58 8.11
CA LYS A 58 3.40 7.41 7.38
C LYS A 58 2.80 8.80 7.12
N PRO A 59 2.31 9.07 5.90
CA PRO A 59 1.68 10.34 5.61
C PRO A 59 0.41 10.51 6.44
N GLU A 60 0.23 11.71 6.98
CA GLU A 60 -0.94 12.08 7.77
C GLU A 60 -1.56 13.36 7.20
N PHE A 61 -2.89 13.43 7.20
CA PHE A 61 -3.61 14.62 6.78
C PHE A 61 -4.88 14.85 7.59
N VAL A 62 -5.29 16.11 7.67
CA VAL A 62 -6.55 16.52 8.27
C VAL A 62 -7.58 16.72 7.16
N ALA A 63 -8.77 16.17 7.41
CA ALA A 63 -9.87 16.21 6.46
C ALA A 63 -11.20 16.50 7.13
N HIS A 64 -12.10 17.11 6.37
CA HIS A 64 -13.52 17.14 6.68
C HIS A 64 -14.16 15.88 6.11
N LEU A 65 -14.76 15.09 6.99
CA LEU A 65 -15.37 13.81 6.67
C LEU A 65 -16.85 13.83 7.01
N GLN A 66 -17.70 13.47 6.04
CA GLN A 66 -19.13 13.27 6.26
C GLN A 66 -19.44 11.77 6.24
N ILE A 67 -20.01 11.27 7.34
CA ILE A 67 -20.45 9.89 7.45
C ILE A 67 -21.77 9.74 6.68
N VAL A 68 -21.81 8.81 5.74
CA VAL A 68 -22.96 8.59 4.85
C VAL A 68 -23.69 7.30 5.21
N ASP A 69 -22.96 6.18 5.26
CA ASP A 69 -23.54 4.86 5.52
C ASP A 69 -22.67 4.08 6.50
N LEU A 70 -22.80 4.42 7.79
CA LEU A 70 -22.21 3.63 8.85
C LEU A 70 -23.21 2.53 9.25
N PRO A 71 -22.81 1.25 9.26
CA PRO A 71 -23.69 0.18 9.71
C PRO A 71 -23.97 0.32 11.21
N ALA A 72 -25.21 0.01 11.64
CA ALA A 72 -25.68 0.25 13.00
C ALA A 72 -24.86 -0.43 14.11
N ASN A 73 -24.13 -1.50 13.77
CA ASN A 73 -23.32 -2.29 14.70
C ASN A 73 -21.87 -1.78 14.81
N VAL A 74 -21.54 -0.71 14.09
CA VAL A 74 -20.18 -0.16 14.01
C VAL A 74 -20.18 1.26 14.55
N ILE A 75 -19.14 1.57 15.31
CA ILE A 75 -18.92 2.91 15.86
C ILE A 75 -17.66 3.47 15.19
N PHE A 76 -17.77 4.67 14.64
CA PHE A 76 -16.64 5.36 14.02
C PHE A 76 -15.83 6.07 15.12
N ILE A 77 -14.59 5.64 15.35
CA ILE A 77 -13.72 6.07 16.44
C ILE A 77 -12.28 6.27 15.95
N ALA A 78 -11.42 6.84 16.79
CA ALA A 78 -9.98 6.74 16.58
C ALA A 78 -9.54 5.27 16.60
N GLY A 79 -8.65 4.89 15.69
CA GLY A 79 -8.27 3.51 15.38
C GLY A 79 -9.17 2.83 14.34
N TYR A 80 -10.19 3.52 13.80
CA TYR A 80 -11.03 2.94 12.76
C TYR A 80 -10.24 2.76 11.46
N LYS A 81 -10.19 1.53 10.95
CA LYS A 81 -9.50 1.17 9.70
C LYS A 81 -10.48 1.13 8.53
N ALA A 82 -10.04 1.67 7.40
CA ALA A 82 -10.83 1.77 6.19
C ALA A 82 -9.96 1.70 4.94
N ILE A 83 -10.59 1.51 3.79
CA ILE A 83 -9.95 1.70 2.49
C ILE A 83 -10.23 3.12 2.00
N LEU A 84 -9.17 3.89 1.81
CA LEU A 84 -9.17 5.21 1.20
C LEU A 84 -9.17 5.09 -0.32
N HIS A 85 -10.19 5.63 -0.95
CA HIS A 85 -10.25 5.81 -2.41
C HIS A 85 -10.09 7.30 -2.73
N ILE A 86 -8.97 7.66 -3.35
CA ILE A 86 -8.67 9.03 -3.77
C ILE A 86 -8.10 9.04 -5.18
N HIS A 87 -8.75 9.78 -6.08
CA HIS A 87 -8.44 9.77 -7.51
C HIS A 87 -8.36 8.34 -8.09
N SER A 88 -7.16 7.83 -8.38
CA SER A 88 -6.89 6.47 -8.87
C SER A 88 -6.20 5.59 -7.81
N ALA A 89 -5.87 6.13 -6.64
CA ALA A 89 -5.22 5.42 -5.56
C ALA A 89 -6.25 4.76 -4.64
N VAL A 90 -5.95 3.53 -4.22
CA VAL A 90 -6.75 2.73 -3.29
C VAL A 90 -5.80 2.22 -2.22
N GLU A 91 -5.90 2.76 -1.01
CA GLU A 91 -4.95 2.47 0.06
C GLU A 91 -5.63 2.21 1.38
N GLU A 92 -4.96 1.45 2.25
CA GLU A 92 -5.42 1.25 3.62
C GLU A 92 -5.10 2.49 4.46
N CYS A 93 -6.10 2.97 5.21
CA CYS A 93 -5.95 4.11 6.11
C CYS A 93 -6.55 3.84 7.49
N GLU A 94 -6.07 4.60 8.46
CA GLU A 94 -6.53 4.57 9.84
C GLU A 94 -6.87 5.98 10.31
N ILE A 95 -8.00 6.09 11.01
CA ILE A 95 -8.40 7.35 11.63
C ILE A 95 -7.62 7.50 12.94
N ILE A 96 -6.67 8.42 13.00
CA ILE A 96 -5.84 8.63 14.19
C ILE A 96 -6.60 9.43 15.25
N GLU A 97 -7.37 10.42 14.80
CA GLU A 97 -8.02 11.35 15.72
C GLU A 97 -9.29 11.96 15.13
N LEU A 98 -10.32 12.11 15.97
CA LEU A 98 -11.51 12.89 15.66
C LEU A 98 -11.44 14.24 16.37
N ILE A 99 -11.24 15.32 15.63
CA ILE A 99 -10.88 16.64 16.15
C ILE A 99 -12.13 17.42 16.60
N SER A 100 -13.13 17.53 15.73
CA SER A 100 -14.36 18.27 16.04
C SER A 100 -15.52 17.81 15.15
N GLN A 101 -16.75 18.10 15.56
CA GLN A 101 -17.92 17.91 14.71
C GLN A 101 -18.17 19.17 13.88
N ILE A 102 -18.60 19.01 12.64
CA ILE A 102 -18.99 20.09 11.74
C ILE A 102 -20.52 20.18 11.73
N ASP A 103 -21.04 21.39 11.91
CA ASP A 103 -22.46 21.64 11.73
C ASP A 103 -22.78 21.77 10.23
N LEU A 104 -23.69 20.94 9.72
CA LEU A 104 -24.01 20.85 8.29
C LEU A 104 -24.63 22.14 7.73
N LYS A 105 -25.30 22.93 8.58
CA LYS A 105 -25.97 24.16 8.16
C LYS A 105 -24.99 25.31 8.04
N THR A 106 -24.10 25.44 9.02
CA THR A 106 -23.12 26.55 9.08
C THR A 106 -21.79 26.21 8.41
N ARG A 107 -21.54 24.93 8.12
CA ARG A 107 -20.27 24.38 7.57
C ARG A 107 -19.04 24.76 8.41
N LYS A 108 -19.24 25.11 9.67
CA LYS A 108 -18.18 25.49 10.61
C LYS A 108 -17.93 24.37 11.62
N PRO A 109 -16.66 24.14 12.02
CA PRO A 109 -16.37 23.25 13.12
C PRO A 109 -17.02 23.82 14.39
N MET A 110 -17.75 22.97 15.10
CA MET A 110 -18.28 23.32 16.41
C MET A 110 -17.11 23.52 17.36
N LYS A 111 -17.23 24.50 18.26
CA LYS A 111 -16.25 24.76 19.33
C LYS A 111 -16.18 23.64 20.38
N THR A 112 -16.93 22.56 20.17
CA THR A 112 -16.97 21.39 21.05
C THR A 112 -15.58 20.74 21.08
N LYS A 113 -15.18 20.31 22.27
CA LYS A 113 -13.95 19.54 22.48
C LYS A 113 -13.95 18.28 21.60
N LYS A 114 -12.73 17.75 21.38
CA LYS A 114 -12.42 16.45 20.77
C LYS A 114 -13.56 15.45 20.98
N ILE A 115 -14.12 14.95 19.88
CA ILE A 115 -15.19 13.95 19.92
C ILE A 115 -14.59 12.56 20.08
N MET A 116 -15.22 11.71 20.87
CA MET A 116 -14.70 10.36 21.15
C MET A 116 -15.22 9.31 20.16
N HIS A 117 -16.42 9.51 19.63
CA HIS A 117 -17.05 8.59 18.69
C HIS A 117 -18.10 9.28 17.82
N VAL A 118 -18.42 8.67 16.69
CA VAL A 118 -19.56 8.98 15.84
C VAL A 118 -20.34 7.70 15.59
N SER A 119 -21.62 7.71 15.96
CA SER A 119 -22.54 6.57 15.77
C SER A 119 -23.72 6.91 14.86
N LYS A 120 -23.82 8.17 14.41
CA LYS A 120 -24.96 8.66 13.62
C LYS A 120 -24.54 8.98 12.19
N ASN A 121 -25.27 8.40 11.24
CA ASN A 121 -25.14 8.71 9.82
C ASN A 121 -25.56 10.17 9.58
N GLY A 122 -24.97 10.79 8.56
CA GLY A 122 -25.15 12.20 8.25
C GLY A 122 -24.27 13.15 9.07
N THR A 123 -23.59 12.67 10.12
CA THR A 123 -22.69 13.51 10.91
C THR A 123 -21.45 13.89 10.10
N ALA A 124 -21.09 15.18 10.09
CA ALA A 124 -19.83 15.65 9.54
C ALA A 124 -18.84 15.95 10.68
N VAL A 125 -17.57 15.62 10.47
CA VAL A 125 -16.50 15.74 11.45
C VAL A 125 -15.20 16.19 10.79
N VAL A 126 -14.32 16.81 11.56
CA VAL A 126 -12.92 17.02 11.21
C VAL A 126 -12.13 15.89 11.85
N CYS A 127 -11.32 15.18 11.07
CA CYS A 127 -10.50 14.07 11.56
C CYS A 127 -9.10 14.08 10.95
N ARG A 128 -8.16 13.47 11.66
CA ARG A 128 -6.79 13.19 11.19
C ARG A 128 -6.71 11.75 10.73
N ILE A 129 -6.25 11.55 9.51
CA ILE A 129 -6.19 10.26 8.83
C ILE A 129 -4.72 9.96 8.52
N GLN A 130 -4.28 8.75 8.85
CA GLN A 130 -2.98 8.22 8.47
C GLN A 130 -3.17 7.19 7.36
N VAL A 131 -2.34 7.24 6.34
CA VAL A 131 -2.36 6.25 5.24
C VAL A 131 -1.18 5.30 5.40
N SER A 132 -1.41 4.03 5.08
CA SER A 132 -0.39 2.98 5.24
C SER A 132 0.76 3.18 4.26
N ASN A 133 0.45 3.55 3.01
CA ASN A 133 1.41 3.81 1.96
C ASN A 133 1.47 5.29 1.59
N SER A 134 2.61 5.72 1.03
CA SER A 134 2.79 7.09 0.56
C SER A 134 1.91 7.35 -0.67
N ILE A 135 1.01 8.30 -0.57
CA ILE A 135 0.15 8.75 -1.66
C ILE A 135 0.24 10.26 -1.84
N ARG A 136 0.03 10.71 -3.08
CA ARG A 136 -0.16 12.13 -3.37
C ARG A 136 -1.56 12.55 -2.94
N VAL A 137 -1.63 13.41 -1.94
CA VAL A 137 -2.84 14.10 -1.50
C VAL A 137 -2.59 15.59 -1.54
N GLU A 138 -3.59 16.36 -1.96
CA GLU A 138 -3.49 17.80 -2.06
C GLU A 138 -4.68 18.44 -1.34
N ASN A 139 -4.50 19.68 -0.92
CA ASN A 139 -5.61 20.45 -0.36
C ASN A 139 -6.72 20.62 -1.42
N PHE A 140 -7.97 20.50 -0.97
CA PHE A 140 -9.14 20.64 -1.83
C PHE A 140 -9.19 22.00 -2.56
N SER A 141 -8.72 23.07 -1.90
CA SER A 141 -8.67 24.41 -2.47
C SER A 141 -7.69 24.53 -3.66
N ASP A 142 -6.60 23.77 -3.64
CA ASP A 142 -5.57 23.81 -4.68
C ASP A 142 -5.96 22.91 -5.86
N PHE A 143 -6.28 21.65 -5.58
CA PHE A 143 -6.67 20.68 -6.60
C PHE A 143 -7.90 19.87 -6.20
N LEU A 144 -9.05 20.24 -6.76
CA LEU A 144 -10.34 19.62 -6.46
C LEU A 144 -10.38 18.09 -6.63
N GLN A 145 -9.63 17.55 -7.60
CA GLN A 145 -9.59 16.11 -7.88
C GLN A 145 -8.76 15.32 -6.87
N PHE A 146 -7.67 15.91 -6.38
CA PHE A 146 -6.75 15.28 -5.43
C PHE A 146 -7.09 15.56 -3.97
N GLY A 147 -8.04 16.47 -3.72
CA GLY A 147 -8.57 16.75 -2.38
C GLY A 147 -9.88 16.04 -2.06
N LYS A 148 -10.55 15.37 -3.00
CA LYS A 148 -11.81 14.62 -2.76
C LYS A 148 -11.54 13.13 -2.64
N PHE A 149 -12.07 12.51 -1.60
CA PHE A 149 -11.91 11.08 -1.37
C PHE A 149 -13.15 10.43 -0.76
N THR A 150 -13.17 9.10 -0.77
CA THR A 150 -14.19 8.30 -0.09
C THR A 150 -13.52 7.25 0.78
N LEU A 151 -14.14 6.94 1.92
CA LEU A 151 -13.73 5.83 2.78
C LEU A 151 -14.69 4.66 2.59
N ARG A 152 -14.14 3.46 2.45
CA ARG A 152 -14.89 2.22 2.27
C ARG A 152 -14.56 1.21 3.36
N THR A 153 -15.53 0.35 3.67
CA THR A 153 -15.34 -0.78 4.59
C THR A 153 -14.37 -1.79 3.99
N GLN A 154 -13.49 -2.36 4.80
CA GLN A 154 -12.61 -3.47 4.36
C GLN A 154 -13.41 -4.74 4.02
N ALA A 155 -14.48 -5.04 4.77
CA ALA A 155 -15.21 -6.29 4.61
C ALA A 155 -16.22 -6.30 3.44
N THR A 156 -16.97 -5.21 3.25
CA THR A 156 -18.08 -5.16 2.28
C THR A 156 -17.81 -4.24 1.09
N GLY A 157 -16.72 -3.46 1.12
CA GLY A 157 -16.40 -2.46 0.10
C GLY A 157 -17.41 -1.31 0.00
N LYS A 158 -18.33 -1.18 0.96
CA LYS A 158 -19.35 -0.13 0.97
C LYS A 158 -18.75 1.20 1.38
N THR A 159 -19.20 2.29 0.76
CA THR A 159 -18.78 3.65 1.11
C THR A 159 -19.39 4.06 2.44
N ILE A 160 -18.57 4.25 3.46
CA ILE A 160 -18.99 4.70 4.78
C ILE A 160 -19.03 6.23 4.89
N ALA A 161 -18.14 6.90 4.17
CA ALA A 161 -17.93 8.34 4.33
C ALA A 161 -17.34 8.96 3.07
N VAL A 162 -17.59 10.26 2.91
CA VAL A 162 -17.06 11.10 1.84
C VAL A 162 -16.31 12.24 2.49
N GLY A 163 -15.10 12.54 2.00
CA GLY A 163 -14.23 13.53 2.63
C GLY A 163 -13.57 14.49 1.65
N ILE A 164 -13.15 15.62 2.20
CA ILE A 164 -12.27 16.58 1.55
C ILE A 164 -11.03 16.84 2.42
N VAL A 165 -9.86 16.87 1.79
CA VAL A 165 -8.59 17.21 2.44
C VAL A 165 -8.54 18.71 2.68
N THR A 166 -8.26 19.11 3.92
CA THR A 166 -8.17 20.52 4.33
C THR A 166 -6.77 20.95 4.67
N GLU A 167 -5.97 20.04 5.20
CA GLU A 167 -4.58 20.29 5.56
C GLU A 167 -3.78 18.99 5.43
N PHE A 168 -2.59 19.07 4.83
CA PHE A 168 -1.67 17.94 4.68
C PHE A 168 -0.44 18.17 5.56
N THR A 169 -0.04 17.15 6.34
CA THR A 169 1.23 17.18 7.08
C THR A 169 2.25 16.36 6.29
N CYS A 170 3.15 17.06 5.59
CA CYS A 170 4.33 16.41 5.02
C CYS A 170 5.30 16.12 6.16
N ALA A 171 5.52 14.85 6.47
CA ALA A 171 6.56 14.45 7.40
C ALA A 171 7.94 14.59 6.74
N SER A 172 8.38 15.82 6.51
CA SER A 172 9.77 16.07 6.15
C SER A 172 10.62 15.93 7.41
N SER A 173 11.47 14.91 7.45
CA SER A 173 12.59 14.81 8.38
C SER A 173 13.51 16.00 8.14
N SER A 174 13.34 17.09 8.88
CA SER A 174 14.33 18.16 8.93
C SER A 174 15.50 17.69 9.80
N ALA A 175 16.55 17.19 9.15
CA ALA A 175 17.88 16.98 9.73
C ALA A 175 18.94 17.36 8.69
#